data_AF-A0A2D7M1Y0-F1
#
_entry.id   AF-A0A2D7M1Y0-F1
#
_cell.length_a   1.000
_cell.length_b   1.000
_cell.length_c   1.000
_cell.angle_alpha   90.00
_cell.angle_beta   90.00
_cell.angle_gamma   90.00
#
_symmetry.space_group_name_H-M   'P 1'
#
loop_
_entity.id
_entity.type
_entity.pdbx_description
1 polymer ?
#
loop_
_entity_poly.entity_id
_entity_poly.type
_entity_poly.pdbx_seq_one_letter_code
_entity_poly.pdbx_strand_id
1 'polypeptide(L)'
;MAEKEKHSGTLPTGDSRLLARFSLALALLIPALIAAHPLANNDLPMHLAVGNWIFENGQVPKSDPFSATGHGGPWVAHEWLAATLFKSVESLGHPNFLIALAVLLSASLGGLLEMIQRSFGVPAFWRLLLLVPVWLAVGRRLMVRPHLLALNLVLLVWWLTRLGRQSPRCLWVLIPVMTLWANLHGSFLLGIAYIIGDLCIFSQGHALPQKQRFMVAGGSVLATLINPHGAALYLFPFQLALDPIFTAGVFEWLPPWTAPGFMTTPAAISGIGLFSLAVLGSALQGWGSETTGLHRLLKRPGFALSLLAAVTATLLASRQLRHLALASLLWA
;
A
#
# COMPACT_ATOMS: atom_id res chain seq x y z
N MET A 1 -34.11 -38.83 33.54
CA MET A 1 -33.23 -39.21 32.42
C MET A 1 -32.85 -37.95 31.65
N ALA A 2 -31.57 -37.58 31.78
CA ALA A 2 -30.75 -36.72 30.92
C ALA A 2 -31.30 -35.36 30.45
N GLU A 3 -30.90 -34.37 31.24
CA GLU A 3 -30.57 -32.98 30.96
C GLU A 3 -29.96 -32.71 29.56
N LYS A 4 -30.50 -31.71 28.87
CA LYS A 4 -30.08 -31.25 27.54
C LYS A 4 -29.01 -30.18 27.73
N GLU A 5 -27.74 -30.57 27.63
CA GLU A 5 -26.61 -29.65 27.74
C GLU A 5 -26.68 -28.53 26.68
N LYS A 6 -26.78 -27.31 27.20
CA LYS A 6 -26.66 -26.05 26.49
C LYS A 6 -25.15 -25.80 26.31
N HIS A 7 -24.61 -26.05 25.12
CA HIS A 7 -23.28 -25.56 24.72
C HIS A 7 -23.29 -24.02 24.67
N SER A 8 -23.11 -23.38 25.82
CA SER A 8 -22.80 -21.96 25.93
C SER A 8 -21.30 -21.75 25.72
N GLY A 9 -20.96 -20.90 24.75
CA GLY A 9 -19.61 -20.61 24.30
C GLY A 9 -18.63 -20.32 25.44
N THR A 10 -17.51 -21.03 25.39
CA THR A 10 -16.33 -20.84 26.22
C THR A 10 -15.78 -19.42 26.03
N LEU A 11 -15.60 -18.71 27.15
CA LEU A 11 -14.87 -17.44 27.21
C LEU A 11 -13.41 -17.66 26.76
N PRO A 12 -12.76 -16.72 26.04
CA PRO A 12 -11.36 -16.90 25.65
C PRO A 12 -10.47 -16.90 26.90
N THR A 13 -9.73 -17.98 27.09
CA THR A 13 -8.73 -18.21 28.15
C THR A 13 -7.58 -17.20 28.02
N GLY A 14 -6.93 -16.83 29.13
CA GLY A 14 -5.91 -15.75 29.20
C GLY A 14 -4.80 -15.83 28.15
N ASP A 15 -4.46 -17.02 27.69
CA ASP A 15 -3.44 -17.29 26.66
C ASP A 15 -3.78 -16.64 25.31
N SER A 16 -5.06 -16.60 24.94
CA SER A 16 -5.50 -16.00 23.67
C SER A 16 -5.26 -14.48 23.64
N ARG A 17 -5.45 -13.81 24.78
CA ARG A 17 -5.22 -12.36 24.93
C ARG A 17 -3.73 -12.04 24.96
N LEU A 18 -2.93 -12.88 25.61
CA LEU A 18 -1.48 -12.74 25.64
C LEU A 18 -0.88 -12.90 24.24
N LEU A 19 -1.27 -13.94 23.50
CA LEU A 19 -0.86 -14.17 22.11
C LEU A 19 -1.27 -13.01 21.20
N ALA A 20 -2.47 -12.45 21.39
CA ALA A 20 -2.89 -11.27 20.66
C ALA A 20 -2.01 -10.03 21.01
N ARG A 21 -1.70 -9.78 22.27
CA ARG A 21 -0.81 -8.65 22.62
C ARG A 21 0.60 -8.84 22.07
N PHE A 22 1.12 -10.06 22.16
CA PHE A 22 2.45 -10.41 21.65
C PHE A 22 2.54 -10.26 20.13
N SER A 23 1.58 -10.79 19.38
CA SER A 23 1.50 -10.66 17.93
C SER A 23 1.41 -9.18 17.49
N LEU A 24 0.64 -8.36 18.21
CA LEU A 24 0.58 -6.92 17.94
C LEU A 24 1.92 -6.24 18.23
N ALA A 25 2.55 -6.55 19.37
CA ALA A 25 3.85 -5.98 19.72
C ALA A 25 4.91 -6.28 18.66
N LEU A 26 4.99 -7.53 18.18
CA LEU A 26 5.91 -7.89 17.11
C LEU A 26 5.54 -7.23 15.76
N ALA A 27 4.25 -7.13 15.44
CA ALA A 27 3.80 -6.47 14.23
C ALA A 27 4.16 -4.98 14.20
N LEU A 28 4.21 -4.31 15.35
CA LEU A 28 4.71 -2.94 15.48
C LEU A 28 6.24 -2.89 15.45
N LEU A 29 6.90 -3.79 16.18
CA LEU A 29 8.34 -3.74 16.46
C LEU A 29 9.20 -4.12 15.25
N ILE A 30 8.87 -5.18 14.52
CA ILE A 30 9.71 -5.69 13.42
C ILE A 30 9.91 -4.66 12.30
N PRO A 31 8.84 -4.09 11.69
CA PRO A 31 9.03 -3.05 10.67
C PRO A 31 9.69 -1.78 11.23
N ALA A 32 9.43 -1.43 12.50
CA ALA A 32 10.09 -0.32 13.18
C ALA A 32 11.61 -0.52 13.27
N LEU A 33 12.07 -1.72 13.67
CA LEU A 33 13.49 -2.04 13.75
C LEU A 33 14.15 -2.06 12.37
N ILE A 34 13.47 -2.56 11.34
CA ILE A 34 13.99 -2.55 9.96
C ILE A 34 14.13 -1.12 9.46
N ALA A 35 13.20 -0.22 9.81
CA ALA A 35 13.25 1.20 9.43
C ALA A 35 14.28 2.03 10.22
N ALA A 36 14.80 1.50 11.33
CA ALA A 36 15.76 2.17 12.20
C ALA A 36 17.19 2.09 11.63
N HIS A 37 17.38 2.60 10.41
CA HIS A 37 18.66 2.66 9.73
C HIS A 37 19.05 4.11 9.40
N PRO A 38 20.34 4.41 9.15
CA PRO A 38 20.79 5.72 8.73
C PRO A 38 20.08 6.21 7.46
N LEU A 39 19.88 7.53 7.35
CA LEU A 39 19.30 8.15 6.16
C LEU A 39 20.25 7.92 4.97
N ALA A 40 19.83 7.08 4.01
CA ALA A 40 20.66 6.65 2.88
C ALA A 40 19.87 6.61 1.56
N ASN A 41 18.90 7.51 1.38
CA ASN A 41 18.10 7.56 0.16
C ASN A 41 18.39 8.83 -0.66
N ASN A 42 18.39 8.68 -1.98
CA ASN A 42 18.82 9.72 -2.92
C ASN A 42 17.77 10.82 -3.13
N ASP A 43 16.52 10.60 -2.71
CA ASP A 43 15.41 11.51 -2.96
C ASP A 43 15.17 12.51 -1.82
N LEU A 44 15.54 12.14 -0.59
CA LEU A 44 15.30 12.97 0.60
C LEU A 44 15.87 14.38 0.46
N PRO A 45 17.10 14.61 -0.04
CA PRO A 45 17.60 15.96 -0.27
C PRO A 45 16.68 16.79 -1.18
N MET A 46 16.13 16.20 -2.24
CA MET A 46 15.18 16.87 -3.13
C MET A 46 13.90 17.24 -2.37
N HIS A 47 13.32 16.31 -1.59
CA HIS A 47 12.13 16.62 -0.80
C HIS A 47 12.37 17.72 0.25
N LEU A 48 13.54 17.72 0.89
CA LEU A 48 13.90 18.79 1.83
C LEU A 48 14.07 20.14 1.13
N ALA A 49 14.67 20.15 -0.06
CA ALA A 49 14.80 21.36 -0.88
C ALA A 49 13.42 21.90 -1.31
N VAL A 50 12.51 21.02 -1.76
CA VAL A 50 11.13 21.38 -2.11
C VAL A 50 10.38 21.93 -0.89
N GLY A 51 10.48 21.27 0.26
CA GLY A 51 9.84 21.74 1.50
C GLY A 51 10.40 23.09 1.95
N ASN A 52 11.71 23.29 1.84
CA ASN A 52 12.36 24.57 2.15
C ASN A 52 11.86 25.68 1.22
N TRP A 53 11.81 25.43 -0.09
CA TRP A 53 11.30 26.36 -1.08
C TRP A 53 9.84 26.75 -0.78
N ILE A 54 8.99 25.79 -0.41
CA ILE A 54 7.58 26.06 -0.04
C ILE A 54 7.50 26.97 1.19
N PHE A 55 8.32 26.74 2.22
CA PHE A 55 8.34 27.59 3.41
C PHE A 55 8.86 29.00 3.12
N GLU A 56 9.84 29.15 2.24
CA GLU A 56 10.38 30.46 1.83
C GLU A 56 9.41 31.25 0.96
N ASN A 57 8.66 30.58 0.07
CA ASN A 57 7.80 31.23 -0.92
C ASN A 57 6.31 31.29 -0.51
N GLY A 58 5.90 30.55 0.51
CA GLY A 58 4.50 30.51 0.98
C GLY A 58 3.51 29.88 -0.02
N GLN A 59 4.00 29.16 -1.04
CA GLN A 59 3.18 28.54 -2.07
C GLN A 59 3.80 27.23 -2.57
N VAL A 60 3.00 26.39 -3.23
CA VAL A 60 3.48 25.17 -3.89
C VAL A 60 3.97 25.49 -5.30
N PRO A 61 5.17 25.01 -5.70
CA PRO A 61 5.77 25.36 -6.98
C PRO A 61 4.94 24.81 -8.14
N LYS A 62 4.71 25.66 -9.16
CA LYS A 62 4.03 25.29 -10.42
C LYS A 62 4.97 25.20 -11.63
N SER A 63 6.20 25.64 -11.44
CA SER A 63 7.33 25.57 -12.38
C SER A 63 8.52 24.97 -11.62
N ASP A 64 9.42 24.28 -12.32
CA ASP A 64 10.58 23.65 -11.68
C ASP A 64 11.64 24.70 -11.26
N PRO A 65 11.86 24.93 -9.95
CA PRO A 65 12.86 25.90 -9.50
C PRO A 65 14.27 25.29 -9.38
N PHE A 66 14.42 23.98 -9.59
CA PHE A 66 15.67 23.24 -9.35
C PHE A 66 16.43 22.88 -10.64
N SER A 67 15.82 23.06 -11.81
CA SER A 67 16.48 22.81 -13.09
C SER A 67 17.72 23.70 -13.30
N ALA A 68 18.86 23.08 -13.62
CA ALA A 68 20.12 23.77 -13.86
C ALA A 68 20.09 24.77 -15.03
N THR A 69 19.09 24.69 -15.91
CA THR A 69 18.96 25.56 -17.10
C THR A 69 18.17 26.86 -16.84
N GLY A 70 17.69 27.09 -15.60
CA GLY A 70 17.05 28.33 -15.19
C GLY A 70 15.66 28.61 -15.78
N HIS A 71 15.15 27.72 -16.64
CA HIS A 71 13.83 27.82 -17.28
C HIS A 71 13.03 26.55 -17.02
N GLY A 72 12.85 26.19 -15.75
CA GLY A 72 12.03 25.04 -15.41
C GLY A 72 10.63 25.20 -15.97
N GLY A 73 10.27 24.30 -16.90
CA GLY A 73 8.93 24.24 -17.47
C GLY A 73 7.88 23.96 -16.39
N PRO A 74 6.60 23.83 -16.79
CA PRO A 74 5.54 23.44 -15.89
C PRO A 74 5.92 22.20 -15.09
N TRP A 75 5.81 22.28 -13.77
CA TRP A 75 6.15 21.17 -12.87
C TRP A 75 5.00 20.90 -11.90
N VAL A 76 4.72 19.61 -11.73
CA VAL A 76 3.71 19.13 -10.78
C VAL A 76 4.46 18.59 -9.56
N ALA A 77 4.48 19.38 -8.49
CA ALA A 77 4.99 18.98 -7.19
C ALA A 77 3.99 18.04 -6.49
N HIS A 78 3.78 16.87 -7.09
CA HIS A 78 2.78 15.87 -6.68
C HIS A 78 2.97 15.32 -5.25
N GLU A 79 4.14 15.53 -4.64
CA GLU A 79 4.49 15.10 -3.28
C GLU A 79 4.78 16.29 -2.35
N TRP A 80 4.25 17.48 -2.67
CA TRP A 80 4.52 18.71 -1.93
C TRP A 80 4.23 18.59 -0.42
N LEU A 81 3.13 17.94 -0.03
CA LEU A 81 2.76 17.85 1.39
C LEU A 81 3.72 16.92 2.15
N ALA A 82 4.19 15.86 1.50
CA ALA A 82 5.23 15.00 2.07
C ALA A 82 6.55 15.76 2.23
N ALA A 83 6.93 16.57 1.22
CA ALA A 83 8.10 17.44 1.28
C ALA A 83 8.01 18.45 2.45
N THR A 84 6.86 19.11 2.64
CA THR A 84 6.66 20.01 3.78
C THR A 84 6.73 19.27 5.12
N LEU A 85 6.16 18.07 5.23
CA LEU A 85 6.25 17.25 6.45
C LEU A 85 7.70 16.90 6.78
N PHE A 86 8.46 16.44 5.78
CA PHE A 86 9.87 16.09 5.98
C PHE A 86 10.69 17.31 6.38
N LYS A 87 10.49 18.46 5.72
CA LYS A 87 11.19 19.69 6.10
C LYS A 87 10.78 20.18 7.50
N SER A 88 9.52 20.07 7.90
CA SER A 88 9.08 20.37 9.27
C SER A 88 9.79 19.49 10.30
N VAL A 89 9.89 18.19 10.05
CA VAL A 89 10.57 17.26 10.96
C VAL A 89 12.09 17.52 11.00
N GLU A 90 12.70 17.83 9.86
CA GLU A 90 14.11 18.21 9.76
C GLU A 90 14.41 19.49 10.53
N SER A 91 13.49 20.47 10.52
CA SER A 91 13.65 21.74 11.23
C SER A 91 13.72 21.61 12.77
N LEU A 92 13.42 20.43 13.33
CA LEU A 92 13.63 20.11 14.74
C LEU A 92 15.12 19.99 15.11
N GLY A 93 16.03 20.07 14.14
CA GLY A 93 17.47 20.27 14.36
C GLY A 93 18.28 19.00 14.61
N HIS A 94 17.69 17.81 14.46
CA HIS A 94 18.42 16.55 14.59
C HIS A 94 17.95 15.48 13.57
N PRO A 95 18.85 14.84 12.79
CA PRO A 95 18.47 13.87 11.75
C PRO A 95 17.71 12.66 12.28
N ASN A 96 17.92 12.28 13.55
CA ASN A 96 17.18 11.20 14.21
C ASN A 96 15.66 11.42 14.22
N PHE A 97 15.14 12.65 14.11
CA PHE A 97 13.69 12.86 14.02
C PHE A 97 13.09 12.34 12.72
N LEU A 98 13.83 12.43 11.61
CA LEU A 98 13.42 11.82 10.34
C LEU A 98 13.46 10.28 10.44
N ILE A 99 14.48 9.73 11.09
CA ILE A 99 14.54 8.28 11.36
C ILE A 99 13.35 7.86 12.23
N ALA A 100 13.06 8.61 13.30
CA ALA A 100 11.90 8.36 14.16
C ALA A 100 10.58 8.43 13.38
N LEU A 101 10.43 9.35 12.43
CA LEU A 101 9.27 9.40 11.53
C LEU A 101 9.16 8.09 10.72
N ALA A 102 10.24 7.61 10.10
CA ALA A 102 10.22 6.35 9.37
C ALA A 102 9.88 5.16 10.27
N VAL A 103 10.41 5.13 11.50
CA VAL A 103 10.11 4.11 12.51
C VAL A 103 8.64 4.10 12.88
N LEU A 104 8.05 5.27 13.17
CA LEU A 104 6.63 5.42 13.52
C LEU A 104 5.70 5.04 12.36
N LEU A 105 6.03 5.46 11.13
CA LEU A 105 5.27 5.11 9.94
C LEU A 105 5.37 3.62 9.61
N SER A 106 6.51 2.99 9.87
CA SER A 106 6.70 1.54 9.65
C SER A 106 5.99 0.72 10.73
N ALA A 107 6.01 1.17 11.99
CA ALA A 107 5.24 0.57 13.08
C ALA A 107 3.72 0.63 12.79
N SER A 108 3.21 1.81 12.42
CA SER A 108 1.79 1.97 12.08
C SER A 108 1.36 1.11 10.90
N LEU A 109 2.22 0.98 9.87
CA LEU A 109 1.99 0.08 8.75
C LEU A 109 1.81 -1.37 9.21
N GLY A 110 2.66 -1.84 10.14
CA GLY A 110 2.53 -3.18 10.70
C GLY A 110 1.36 -3.39 11.64
N GLY A 111 0.99 -2.37 12.41
CA GLY A 111 -0.25 -2.37 13.19
C GLY A 111 -1.50 -2.48 12.31
N LEU A 112 -1.56 -1.72 11.21
CA LEU A 112 -2.66 -1.80 10.25
C LEU A 112 -2.74 -3.17 9.58
N LEU A 113 -1.60 -3.71 9.13
CA LEU A 113 -1.55 -5.05 8.54
C LEU A 113 -2.06 -6.12 9.52
N GLU A 114 -1.65 -6.04 10.78
CA GLU A 114 -2.09 -6.94 11.85
C GLU A 114 -3.61 -6.84 12.10
N MET A 115 -4.17 -5.62 12.13
CA MET A 115 -5.61 -5.40 12.26
C MET A 115 -6.40 -6.01 11.09
N ILE A 116 -5.89 -5.85 9.87
CA ILE A 116 -6.49 -6.44 8.66
C ILE A 116 -6.44 -7.97 8.72
N GLN A 117 -5.29 -8.57 9.07
CA GLN A 117 -5.17 -10.02 9.16
C GLN A 117 -6.10 -10.62 10.24
N ARG A 118 -6.20 -9.98 11.41
CA ARG A 118 -7.10 -10.41 12.48
C ARG A 118 -8.55 -10.37 12.07
N SER A 119 -8.96 -9.29 11.40
CA SER A 119 -10.34 -9.18 10.95
C SER A 119 -10.67 -10.29 9.93
N PHE A 120 -9.69 -10.87 9.21
CA PHE A 120 -9.86 -12.02 8.30
C PHE A 120 -9.89 -13.35 9.05
N GLY A 121 -9.76 -13.33 10.37
CA GLY A 121 -9.65 -14.54 11.17
C GLY A 121 -8.37 -15.32 10.88
N VAL A 122 -7.33 -14.68 10.33
CA VAL A 122 -6.06 -15.36 10.04
C VAL A 122 -5.47 -15.88 11.36
N PRO A 123 -5.24 -17.20 11.49
CA PRO A 123 -4.71 -17.78 12.72
C PRO A 123 -3.37 -17.14 13.12
N ALA A 124 -3.15 -16.96 14.43
CA ALA A 124 -1.94 -16.32 14.95
C ALA A 124 -0.65 -16.98 14.44
N PHE A 125 -0.66 -18.30 14.28
CA PHE A 125 0.43 -19.07 13.69
C PHE A 125 0.89 -18.50 12.34
N TRP A 126 -0.03 -18.33 11.38
CA TRP A 126 0.30 -17.82 10.04
C TRP A 126 0.74 -16.36 10.06
N ARG A 127 0.13 -15.54 10.91
CA ARG A 127 0.51 -14.13 11.08
C ARG A 127 1.94 -13.99 11.58
N LEU A 128 2.32 -14.80 12.57
CA LEU A 128 3.67 -14.84 13.14
C LEU A 128 4.68 -15.47 12.17
N LEU A 129 4.33 -16.58 11.50
CA LEU A 129 5.19 -17.27 10.55
C LEU A 129 5.58 -16.36 9.38
N LEU A 130 4.62 -15.59 8.85
CA LEU A 130 4.84 -14.72 7.69
C LEU A 130 5.37 -13.34 8.06
N LEU A 131 5.49 -13.02 9.35
CA LEU A 131 5.81 -11.67 9.80
C LEU A 131 7.16 -11.20 9.25
N VAL A 132 8.24 -11.93 9.53
CA VAL A 132 9.60 -11.60 9.07
C VAL A 132 9.73 -11.62 7.54
N PRO A 133 9.34 -12.67 6.80
CA PRO A 133 9.55 -12.71 5.35
C PRO A 133 8.78 -11.61 4.61
N VAL A 134 7.57 -11.23 5.07
CA VAL A 134 6.83 -10.11 4.49
C VAL A 134 7.60 -8.80 4.65
N TRP A 135 8.14 -8.53 5.85
CA TRP A 135 8.89 -7.31 6.09
C TRP A 135 10.26 -7.29 5.42
N LEU A 136 10.92 -8.44 5.25
CA LEU A 136 12.15 -8.53 4.47
C LEU A 136 11.91 -8.26 2.97
N ALA A 137 10.79 -8.71 2.43
CA ALA A 137 10.38 -8.43 1.05
C ALA A 137 10.19 -6.92 0.79
N VAL A 138 9.76 -6.17 1.81
CA VAL A 138 9.47 -4.72 1.71
C VAL A 138 10.58 -3.86 2.34
N GLY A 139 11.55 -4.44 3.07
CA GLY A 139 12.42 -3.74 4.00
C GLY A 139 13.19 -2.55 3.42
N ARG A 140 13.68 -2.65 2.17
CA ARG A 140 14.34 -1.54 1.45
C ARG A 140 13.42 -0.36 1.11
N ARG A 141 12.12 -0.47 1.41
CA ARG A 141 11.12 0.58 1.27
C ARG A 141 10.75 1.19 2.63
N LEU A 142 11.24 0.69 3.76
CA LEU A 142 10.95 1.25 5.07
C LEU A 142 11.89 2.41 5.40
N MET A 143 11.78 3.50 4.64
CA MET A 143 12.65 4.68 4.74
C MET A 143 11.84 5.97 4.56
N VAL A 144 12.43 7.11 4.94
CA VAL A 144 11.84 8.44 4.78
C VAL A 144 11.75 8.81 3.29
N ARG A 145 10.66 8.40 2.66
CA ARG A 145 10.24 8.74 1.30
C ARG A 145 8.70 8.79 1.27
N PRO A 146 8.10 9.56 0.37
CA PRO A 146 6.64 9.74 0.34
C PRO A 146 5.86 8.42 0.14
N HIS A 147 6.48 7.41 -0.49
CA HIS A 147 5.87 6.09 -0.66
C HIS A 147 5.53 5.40 0.67
N LEU A 148 6.25 5.66 1.77
CA LEU A 148 5.97 5.04 3.08
C LEU A 148 4.67 5.58 3.69
N LEU A 149 4.39 6.87 3.46
CA LEU A 149 3.09 7.48 3.78
C LEU A 149 1.99 6.85 2.93
N ALA A 150 2.25 6.68 1.62
CA ALA A 150 1.30 6.06 0.70
C ALA A 150 0.94 4.62 1.10
N LEU A 151 1.92 3.80 1.50
CA LEU A 151 1.68 2.42 1.97
C LEU A 151 0.74 2.39 3.19
N ASN A 152 0.90 3.33 4.12
CA ASN A 152 -0.01 3.47 5.26
C ASN A 152 -1.43 3.81 4.81
N LEU A 153 -1.57 4.71 3.82
CA LEU A 153 -2.88 5.09 3.28
C LEU A 153 -3.54 3.95 2.51
N VAL A 154 -2.78 3.13 1.77
CA VAL A 154 -3.29 1.90 1.13
C VAL A 154 -3.92 0.98 2.19
N LEU A 155 -3.17 0.65 3.25
CA LEU A 155 -3.69 -0.24 4.29
C LEU A 155 -4.83 0.41 5.09
N LEU A 156 -4.78 1.72 5.32
CA LEU A 156 -5.86 2.44 5.97
C LEU A 156 -7.15 2.39 5.16
N VAL A 157 -7.09 2.63 3.85
CA VAL A 157 -8.25 2.53 2.96
C VAL A 157 -8.80 1.11 2.96
N TRP A 158 -7.95 0.08 2.86
CA TRP A 158 -8.39 -1.31 2.94
C TRP A 158 -9.04 -1.65 4.29
N TRP A 159 -8.45 -1.18 5.39
CA TRP A 159 -9.02 -1.35 6.71
C TRP A 159 -10.38 -0.65 6.84
N LEU A 160 -10.51 0.58 6.33
CA LEU A 160 -11.75 1.36 6.40
C LEU A 160 -12.88 0.75 5.55
N THR A 161 -12.60 0.30 4.32
CA THR A 161 -13.60 -0.39 3.48
C THR A 161 -14.08 -1.68 4.12
N ARG A 162 -13.18 -2.37 4.82
CA ARG A 162 -13.53 -3.55 5.58
C ARG A 162 -14.37 -3.23 6.80
N LEU A 163 -13.92 -2.31 7.64
CA LEU A 163 -14.64 -1.86 8.82
C LEU A 163 -16.03 -1.34 8.44
N GLY A 164 -16.14 -0.68 7.28
CA GLY A 164 -17.38 -0.19 6.68
C GLY A 164 -18.46 -1.25 6.46
N ARG A 165 -18.10 -2.53 6.34
CA ARG A 165 -19.07 -3.63 6.25
C ARG A 165 -19.84 -3.84 7.55
N GLN A 166 -19.21 -3.55 8.70
CA GLN A 166 -19.82 -3.65 10.04
C GLN A 166 -20.26 -2.28 10.57
N SER A 167 -19.51 -1.23 10.23
CA SER A 167 -19.69 0.15 10.66
C SER A 167 -19.81 1.08 9.44
N PRO A 168 -20.98 1.13 8.78
CA PRO A 168 -21.15 1.77 7.47
C PRO A 168 -20.73 3.24 7.42
N ARG A 169 -20.87 3.96 8.54
CA ARG A 169 -20.50 5.38 8.64
C ARG A 169 -18.99 5.62 8.51
N CYS A 170 -18.14 4.63 8.83
CA CYS A 170 -16.69 4.76 8.68
C CYS A 170 -16.25 4.95 7.22
N LEU A 171 -17.08 4.54 6.25
CA LEU A 171 -16.76 4.71 4.82
C LEU A 171 -16.66 6.18 4.41
N TRP A 172 -17.34 7.10 5.11
CA TRP A 172 -17.23 8.53 4.82
C TRP A 172 -15.84 9.11 5.14
N VAL A 173 -15.05 8.44 5.99
CA VAL A 173 -13.66 8.81 6.27
C VAL A 173 -12.76 8.63 5.04
N LEU A 174 -13.17 7.82 4.05
CA LEU A 174 -12.43 7.66 2.80
C LEU A 174 -12.26 8.98 2.05
N ILE A 175 -13.22 9.90 2.15
CA ILE A 175 -13.18 11.20 1.46
C ILE A 175 -11.97 12.04 1.91
N PRO A 176 -11.83 12.41 3.21
CA PRO A 176 -10.66 13.16 3.66
C PRO A 176 -9.35 12.36 3.54
N VAL A 177 -9.39 11.03 3.67
CA VAL A 177 -8.20 10.18 3.45
C VAL A 177 -7.71 10.29 2.01
N MET A 178 -8.61 10.34 1.03
CA MET A 178 -8.24 10.49 -0.38
C MET A 178 -7.72 11.90 -0.70
N THR A 179 -8.27 12.96 -0.11
CA THR A 179 -7.67 14.31 -0.18
C THR A 179 -6.23 14.30 0.35
N LEU A 180 -6.02 13.70 1.53
CA LEU A 180 -4.69 13.60 2.12
C LEU A 180 -3.73 12.82 1.22
N TRP A 181 -4.17 11.67 0.69
CA TRP A 181 -3.35 10.83 -0.17
C TRP A 181 -2.92 11.54 -1.46
N ALA A 182 -3.85 12.24 -2.13
CA ALA A 182 -3.56 12.96 -3.36
C ALA A 182 -2.49 14.05 -3.18
N ASN A 183 -2.35 14.62 -1.98
CA ASN A 183 -1.32 15.63 -1.69
C ASN A 183 0.00 15.02 -1.21
N LEU A 184 0.00 13.76 -0.76
CA LEU A 184 1.17 13.08 -0.21
C LEU A 184 1.92 12.22 -1.24
N HIS A 185 1.24 11.60 -2.20
CA HIS A 185 1.89 10.67 -3.13
C HIS A 185 1.07 10.43 -4.41
N GLY A 186 1.75 10.26 -5.55
CA GLY A 186 1.13 10.05 -6.87
C GLY A 186 0.34 8.74 -7.04
N SER A 187 0.45 7.81 -6.08
CA SER A 187 -0.27 6.51 -6.12
C SER A 187 -1.74 6.59 -5.69
N PHE A 188 -2.28 7.77 -5.38
CA PHE A 188 -3.69 7.95 -4.99
C PHE A 188 -4.68 7.38 -6.02
N LEU A 189 -4.30 7.29 -7.29
CA LEU A 189 -5.10 6.62 -8.34
C LEU A 189 -5.43 5.16 -7.99
N LEU A 190 -4.53 4.46 -7.29
CA LEU A 190 -4.77 3.10 -6.79
C LEU A 190 -5.89 3.09 -5.72
N GLY A 191 -5.91 4.11 -4.85
CA GLY A 191 -6.97 4.30 -3.88
C GLY A 191 -8.33 4.54 -4.55
N ILE A 192 -8.37 5.38 -5.59
CA ILE A 192 -9.59 5.60 -6.40
C ILE A 192 -10.08 4.28 -7.00
N ALA A 193 -9.20 3.57 -7.71
CA ALA A 193 -9.56 2.32 -8.38
C ALA A 193 -10.07 1.27 -7.38
N TYR A 194 -9.40 1.14 -6.24
CA TYR A 194 -9.81 0.23 -5.17
C TYR A 194 -11.17 0.60 -4.57
N ILE A 195 -11.41 1.87 -4.25
CA ILE A 195 -12.68 2.34 -3.68
C ILE A 195 -13.84 2.12 -4.67
N ILE A 196 -13.63 2.41 -5.95
CA ILE A 196 -14.65 2.16 -6.99
C ILE A 196 -14.92 0.65 -7.09
N GLY A 197 -13.86 -0.17 -7.17
CA GLY A 197 -13.96 -1.62 -7.20
C GLY A 197 -14.76 -2.17 -6.02
N ASP A 198 -14.38 -1.84 -4.79
CA ASP A 198 -14.99 -2.37 -3.56
C ASP A 198 -16.40 -1.84 -3.29
N LEU A 199 -16.67 -0.54 -3.52
CA LEU A 199 -17.96 0.06 -3.18
C LEU A 199 -19.01 0.00 -4.29
N CYS A 200 -18.58 -0.01 -5.55
CA CYS A 200 -19.48 0.11 -6.71
C CYS A 200 -19.64 -1.21 -7.46
N ILE A 201 -18.55 -1.96 -7.67
CA ILE A 201 -18.54 -3.18 -8.49
C ILE A 201 -18.73 -4.42 -7.61
N PHE A 202 -17.79 -4.68 -6.71
CA PHE A 202 -17.75 -5.83 -5.79
C PHE A 202 -18.40 -5.53 -4.45
N SER A 203 -19.58 -4.93 -4.51
CA SER A 203 -20.20 -4.25 -3.38
C SER A 203 -20.88 -5.16 -2.35
N GLN A 204 -20.65 -6.47 -2.44
CA GLN A 204 -21.26 -7.47 -1.57
C GLN A 204 -20.75 -7.32 -0.13
N GLY A 205 -21.67 -7.43 0.84
CA GLY A 205 -21.36 -7.32 2.27
C GLY A 205 -21.32 -5.89 2.81
N HIS A 206 -21.49 -4.87 1.97
CA HIS A 206 -21.66 -3.48 2.44
C HIS A 206 -23.09 -3.21 2.85
N ALA A 207 -23.29 -2.73 4.08
CA ALA A 207 -24.61 -2.36 4.58
C ALA A 207 -25.04 -0.92 4.19
N LEU A 208 -24.15 -0.09 3.65
CA LEU A 208 -24.55 1.21 3.08
C LEU A 208 -25.44 1.02 1.84
N PRO A 209 -26.55 1.77 1.70
CA PRO A 209 -27.34 1.82 0.47
C PRO A 209 -26.49 2.19 -0.75
N GLN A 210 -26.83 1.65 -1.92
CA GLN A 210 -26.09 1.85 -3.16
C GLN A 210 -25.83 3.34 -3.47
N LYS A 211 -26.85 4.20 -3.31
CA LYS A 211 -26.70 5.66 -3.50
C LYS A 211 -25.61 6.26 -2.61
N GLN A 212 -25.55 5.85 -1.34
CA GLN A 212 -24.55 6.35 -0.39
C GLN A 212 -23.15 5.85 -0.73
N ARG A 213 -23.01 4.61 -1.18
CA ARG A 213 -21.72 4.08 -1.65
C ARG A 213 -21.21 4.84 -2.87
N PHE A 214 -22.08 5.14 -3.84
CA PHE A 214 -21.72 5.98 -4.98
C PHE A 214 -21.36 7.41 -4.56
N MET A 215 -22.05 7.99 -3.56
CA MET A 215 -21.67 9.30 -3.02
C MET A 215 -20.30 9.26 -2.34
N VAL A 216 -19.98 8.21 -1.58
CA VAL A 216 -18.64 8.04 -0.99
C VAL A 216 -17.59 7.86 -2.08
N ALA A 217 -17.82 7.01 -3.08
CA ALA A 217 -16.87 6.78 -4.16
C ALA A 217 -16.64 8.06 -5.00
N GLY A 218 -17.72 8.71 -5.44
CA GLY A 218 -17.66 9.97 -6.18
C GLY A 218 -17.05 11.10 -5.35
N GLY A 219 -17.43 11.20 -4.07
CA GLY A 219 -16.86 12.15 -3.13
C GLY A 219 -15.35 11.94 -2.94
N SER A 220 -14.90 10.70 -2.80
CA SER A 220 -13.49 10.33 -2.71
C SER A 220 -12.69 10.69 -3.97
N VAL A 221 -13.28 10.55 -5.17
CA VAL A 221 -12.64 10.99 -6.42
C VAL A 221 -12.52 12.51 -6.46
N LEU A 222 -13.63 13.22 -6.24
CA LEU A 222 -13.66 14.69 -6.28
C LEU A 222 -12.76 15.31 -5.20
N ALA A 223 -12.67 14.68 -4.03
CA ALA A 223 -11.80 15.08 -2.94
C ALA A 223 -10.31 15.13 -3.31
N THR A 224 -9.86 14.33 -4.29
CA THR A 224 -8.46 14.38 -4.76
C THR A 224 -8.15 15.62 -5.60
N LEU A 225 -9.16 16.34 -6.11
CA LEU A 225 -8.99 17.62 -6.79
C LEU A 225 -8.65 18.76 -5.82
N ILE A 226 -8.78 18.55 -4.50
CA ILE A 226 -8.37 19.48 -3.46
C ILE A 226 -6.84 19.38 -3.32
N ASN A 227 -6.13 19.93 -4.29
CA ASN A 227 -4.67 20.04 -4.34
C ASN A 227 -4.25 21.26 -5.18
N PRO A 228 -3.02 21.77 -5.04
CA PRO A 228 -2.55 22.98 -5.74
C PRO A 228 -2.52 22.88 -7.28
N HIS A 229 -2.52 21.67 -7.83
CA HIS A 229 -2.45 21.38 -9.27
C HIS A 229 -3.80 20.92 -9.86
N GLY A 230 -4.84 20.76 -9.04
CA GLY A 230 -6.17 20.34 -9.46
C GLY A 230 -6.15 19.06 -10.30
N ALA A 231 -6.77 19.11 -11.48
CA ALA A 231 -6.88 17.97 -12.41
C ALA A 231 -5.56 17.59 -13.08
N ALA A 232 -4.56 18.49 -13.15
CA ALA A 232 -3.27 18.18 -13.77
C ALA A 232 -2.53 17.03 -13.07
N LEU A 233 -2.81 16.84 -11.78
CA LEU A 233 -2.25 15.75 -10.98
C LEU A 233 -2.60 14.36 -11.52
N TYR A 234 -3.74 14.19 -12.21
CA TYR A 234 -4.14 12.91 -12.80
C TYR A 234 -3.28 12.51 -14.00
N LEU A 235 -2.73 13.49 -14.71
CA LEU A 235 -1.92 13.25 -15.90
C LEU A 235 -0.46 12.95 -15.54
N PHE A 236 0.00 13.44 -14.39
CA PHE A 236 1.40 13.34 -13.97
C PHE A 236 1.96 11.91 -13.98
N PRO A 237 1.30 10.87 -13.41
CA PRO A 237 1.84 9.51 -13.43
C PRO A 237 2.02 8.96 -14.85
N PHE A 238 1.16 9.35 -15.80
CA PHE A 238 1.26 8.92 -17.19
C PHE A 238 2.38 9.65 -17.93
N GLN A 239 2.55 10.96 -17.66
CA GLN A 239 3.67 11.73 -18.20
C GLN A 239 5.01 11.13 -17.76
N LEU A 240 5.15 10.79 -16.48
CA LEU A 240 6.36 10.16 -15.95
C LEU A 240 6.59 8.75 -16.52
N ALA A 241 5.52 7.95 -16.62
CA ALA A 241 5.63 6.58 -17.14
C ALA A 241 5.94 6.51 -18.64
N LEU A 242 5.65 7.56 -19.40
CA LEU A 242 5.93 7.66 -20.83
C LEU A 242 7.26 8.37 -21.13
N ASP A 243 7.94 8.92 -20.13
CA ASP A 243 9.24 9.58 -20.33
C ASP A 243 10.37 8.54 -20.44
N PRO A 244 11.05 8.44 -21.60
CA PRO A 244 12.13 7.48 -21.82
C PRO A 244 13.34 7.71 -20.91
N ILE A 245 13.60 8.96 -20.50
CA ILE A 245 14.75 9.32 -19.67
C ILE A 245 14.57 8.73 -18.28
N PHE A 246 13.38 8.90 -17.70
CA PHE A 246 13.07 8.35 -16.38
C PHE A 246 12.96 6.83 -16.39
N THR A 247 12.32 6.25 -17.40
CA THR A 247 12.09 4.80 -17.47
C THR A 247 13.36 4.00 -17.76
N ALA A 248 14.34 4.56 -18.47
CA ALA A 248 15.62 3.91 -18.76
C ALA A 248 16.73 4.23 -17.75
N GLY A 249 16.71 5.41 -17.10
CA GLY A 249 17.80 5.88 -16.25
C GLY A 249 17.71 5.49 -14.78
N VAL A 250 16.53 5.11 -14.28
CA VAL A 250 16.33 4.86 -12.85
C VAL A 250 16.44 3.37 -12.54
N PHE A 251 17.41 3.01 -11.68
CA PHE A 251 17.73 1.63 -11.32
C PHE A 251 16.51 0.82 -10.84
N GLU A 252 15.61 1.44 -10.06
CA GLU A 252 14.40 0.77 -9.58
C GLU A 252 13.43 0.31 -10.69
N TRP A 253 13.58 0.84 -11.91
CA TRP A 253 12.73 0.51 -13.06
C TRP A 253 13.32 -0.58 -13.95
N LEU A 254 14.56 -1.01 -13.69
CA LEU A 254 15.14 -2.18 -14.36
C LEU A 254 14.38 -3.46 -13.97
N PRO A 255 14.19 -4.42 -14.91
CA PRO A 255 13.63 -5.72 -14.61
C PRO A 255 14.38 -6.44 -13.47
N PRO A 256 13.68 -7.24 -12.65
CA PRO A 256 14.29 -7.97 -11.54
C PRO A 256 15.49 -8.84 -11.96
N TRP A 257 15.47 -9.39 -13.17
CA TRP A 257 16.53 -10.27 -13.69
C TRP A 257 17.71 -9.53 -14.31
N THR A 258 17.51 -8.29 -14.75
CA THR A 258 18.61 -7.47 -15.29
C THR A 258 19.24 -6.58 -14.24
N ALA A 259 18.53 -6.27 -13.16
CA ALA A 259 19.03 -5.45 -12.06
C ALA A 259 20.21 -6.17 -11.34
N PRO A 260 21.43 -5.62 -11.39
CA PRO A 260 22.60 -6.23 -10.77
C PRO A 260 22.37 -6.59 -9.30
N GLY A 261 22.59 -7.86 -8.95
CA GLY A 261 22.51 -8.36 -7.58
C GLY A 261 21.10 -8.35 -6.96
N PHE A 262 20.04 -8.04 -7.70
CA PHE A 262 18.68 -8.01 -7.13
C PHE A 262 18.26 -9.39 -6.60
N MET A 263 18.50 -10.46 -7.36
CA MET A 263 18.09 -11.83 -7.00
C MET A 263 18.77 -12.39 -5.75
N THR A 264 19.91 -11.82 -5.35
CA THR A 264 20.62 -12.22 -4.12
C THR A 264 20.18 -11.39 -2.90
N THR A 265 19.32 -10.39 -3.08
CA THR A 265 18.82 -9.59 -1.96
C THR A 265 17.84 -10.39 -1.08
N PRO A 266 17.80 -10.14 0.24
CA PRO A 266 16.78 -10.71 1.12
C PRO A 266 15.35 -10.46 0.65
N ALA A 267 15.13 -9.31 0.00
CA ALA A 267 13.84 -8.94 -0.56
C ALA A 267 13.40 -9.86 -1.70
N ALA A 268 14.30 -10.14 -2.66
CA ALA A 268 14.01 -11.04 -3.76
C ALA A 268 13.80 -12.48 -3.28
N ILE A 269 14.68 -12.98 -2.39
CA ILE A 269 14.59 -14.34 -1.84
C ILE A 269 13.27 -14.51 -1.07
N SER A 270 12.94 -13.56 -0.19
CA SER A 270 11.70 -13.60 0.59
C SER A 270 10.47 -13.47 -0.31
N GLY A 271 10.51 -12.58 -1.32
CA GLY A 271 9.44 -12.41 -2.30
C GLY A 271 9.16 -13.67 -3.10
N ILE A 272 10.21 -14.34 -3.60
CA ILE A 272 10.10 -15.62 -4.33
C ILE A 272 9.53 -16.71 -3.43
N GLY A 273 9.99 -16.80 -2.18
CA GLY A 273 9.47 -17.75 -1.20
C GLY A 273 7.98 -17.54 -0.92
N LEU A 274 7.55 -16.29 -0.67
CA LEU A 274 6.15 -15.95 -0.44
C LEU A 274 5.28 -16.25 -1.66
N PHE A 275 5.75 -15.90 -2.86
CA PHE A 275 5.04 -16.21 -4.10
C PHE A 275 4.88 -17.71 -4.30
N SER A 276 5.95 -18.48 -4.06
CA SER A 276 5.94 -19.94 -4.20
C SER A 276 4.95 -20.60 -3.22
N LEU A 277 4.92 -20.11 -1.96
CA LEU A 277 3.94 -20.55 -0.96
C LEU A 277 2.51 -20.22 -1.36
N ALA A 278 2.26 -19.03 -1.93
CA ALA A 278 0.94 -18.64 -2.39
C ALA A 278 0.45 -19.52 -3.57
N VAL A 279 1.33 -19.81 -4.53
CA VAL A 279 1.04 -20.72 -5.66
C VAL A 279 0.79 -22.14 -5.15
N LEU A 280 1.65 -22.67 -4.28
CA LEU A 280 1.51 -24.00 -3.72
C LEU A 280 0.22 -24.12 -2.89
N GLY A 281 -0.07 -23.14 -2.04
CA GLY A 281 -1.30 -23.11 -1.25
C GLY A 281 -2.55 -23.10 -2.12
N SER A 282 -2.54 -22.33 -3.22
CA SER A 282 -3.62 -22.30 -4.20
C SER A 282 -3.78 -23.65 -4.92
N ALA A 283 -2.67 -24.28 -5.31
CA ALA A 283 -2.68 -25.59 -5.95
C ALA A 283 -3.19 -26.70 -5.02
N LEU A 284 -2.77 -26.71 -3.75
CA LEU A 284 -3.21 -27.68 -2.75
C LEU A 284 -4.69 -27.51 -2.37
N GLN A 285 -5.18 -26.26 -2.26
CA GLN A 285 -6.61 -26.00 -2.09
C GLN A 285 -7.43 -26.48 -3.28
N GLY A 286 -6.86 -26.45 -4.49
CA GLY A 286 -7.48 -27.02 -5.68
C GLY A 286 -7.39 -28.54 -5.77
N TRP A 287 -6.42 -29.17 -5.10
CA TRP A 287 -6.20 -30.62 -5.10
C TRP A 287 -7.09 -31.34 -4.09
N GLY A 288 -7.38 -30.73 -2.94
CA GLY A 288 -8.15 -31.34 -1.85
C GLY A 288 -9.66 -31.45 -2.05
N SER A 289 -10.24 -30.91 -3.13
CA SER A 289 -11.64 -31.19 -3.46
C SER A 289 -11.72 -32.46 -4.29
N GLU A 290 -12.05 -33.58 -3.64
CA GLU A 290 -12.28 -34.86 -4.31
C GLU A 290 -13.23 -34.68 -5.50
N THR A 291 -12.77 -35.12 -6.67
CA THR A 291 -13.45 -35.09 -7.97
C THR A 291 -13.65 -33.69 -8.59
N THR A 292 -12.68 -33.32 -9.44
CA THR A 292 -12.72 -32.43 -10.65
C THR A 292 -11.74 -31.26 -10.66
N GLY A 293 -10.50 -31.57 -11.06
CA GLY A 293 -9.69 -30.92 -12.09
C GLY A 293 -9.53 -29.40 -12.09
N LEU A 294 -8.28 -28.94 -12.24
CA LEU A 294 -7.82 -27.59 -12.60
C LEU A 294 -8.82 -26.75 -13.45
N HIS A 295 -9.54 -27.42 -14.35
CA HIS A 295 -10.64 -26.87 -15.17
C HIS A 295 -11.82 -26.24 -14.38
N ARG A 296 -12.22 -26.73 -13.18
CA ARG A 296 -13.22 -26.06 -12.33
C ARG A 296 -12.64 -24.90 -11.52
N LEU A 297 -11.36 -24.94 -11.13
CA LEU A 297 -10.69 -23.78 -10.50
C LEU A 297 -10.58 -22.61 -11.49
N LEU A 298 -10.22 -22.90 -12.74
CA LEU A 298 -10.23 -21.92 -13.84
C LEU A 298 -11.64 -21.42 -14.18
N LYS A 299 -12.69 -22.15 -13.80
CA LYS A 299 -14.09 -21.71 -13.93
C LYS A 299 -14.61 -20.95 -12.72
N ARG A 300 -13.89 -20.88 -11.59
CA ARG A 300 -14.25 -19.98 -10.49
C ARG A 300 -13.94 -18.55 -10.96
N PRO A 301 -14.96 -17.70 -11.16
CA PRO A 301 -14.77 -16.41 -11.82
C PRO A 301 -13.71 -15.55 -11.12
N GLY A 302 -13.62 -15.57 -9.79
CA GLY A 302 -12.60 -14.81 -9.06
C GLY A 302 -11.19 -15.41 -9.09
N PHE A 303 -11.03 -16.74 -9.10
CA PHE A 303 -9.70 -17.36 -9.03
C PHE A 303 -8.94 -17.26 -10.35
N ALA A 304 -9.62 -17.53 -11.47
CA ALA A 304 -9.02 -17.43 -12.79
C ALA A 304 -8.64 -15.99 -13.14
N LEU A 305 -9.49 -15.02 -12.76
CA LEU A 305 -9.16 -13.61 -12.89
C LEU A 305 -7.99 -13.22 -11.99
N SER A 306 -7.99 -13.59 -10.71
CA SER A 306 -6.88 -13.33 -9.78
C SER A 306 -5.54 -13.91 -10.25
N LEU A 307 -5.55 -15.14 -10.75
CA LEU A 307 -4.35 -15.79 -11.28
C LEU A 307 -3.89 -15.14 -12.59
N LEU A 308 -4.82 -14.84 -13.50
CA LEU A 308 -4.52 -14.16 -14.75
C LEU A 308 -3.95 -12.77 -14.47
N ALA A 309 -4.58 -11.99 -13.60
CA ALA A 309 -4.09 -10.69 -13.18
C ALA A 309 -2.72 -10.75 -12.52
N ALA A 310 -2.48 -11.72 -11.62
CA ALA A 310 -1.17 -11.90 -11.00
C ALA A 310 -0.09 -12.27 -12.01
N VAL A 311 -0.39 -13.17 -12.95
CA VAL A 311 0.53 -13.57 -14.03
C VAL A 311 0.78 -12.43 -15.00
N THR A 312 -0.27 -11.75 -15.45
CA THR A 312 -0.20 -10.57 -16.33
C THR A 312 0.56 -9.45 -15.66
N ALA A 313 0.31 -9.17 -14.38
CA ALA A 313 1.05 -8.16 -13.64
C ALA A 313 2.51 -8.54 -13.44
N THR A 314 2.79 -9.82 -13.17
CA THR A 314 4.15 -10.32 -13.08
C THR A 314 4.86 -10.13 -14.42
N LEU A 315 4.27 -10.57 -15.53
CA LEU A 315 4.78 -10.45 -16.91
C LEU A 315 4.95 -9.00 -17.37
N LEU A 316 4.02 -8.12 -17.02
CA LEU A 316 4.12 -6.70 -17.32
C LEU A 316 5.21 -6.04 -16.47
N ALA A 317 5.32 -6.40 -15.19
CA ALA A 317 6.39 -5.91 -14.32
C ALA A 317 7.79 -6.38 -14.77
N SER A 318 7.80 -7.58 -15.33
CA SER A 318 8.90 -8.25 -16.00
C SER A 318 9.42 -7.45 -17.20
N ARG A 319 8.52 -6.92 -18.04
CA ARG A 319 8.85 -6.22 -19.28
C ARG A 319 9.00 -4.69 -19.14
N GLN A 320 9.21 -4.18 -17.92
CA GLN A 320 9.16 -2.74 -17.61
C GLN A 320 7.82 -2.05 -17.91
N LEU A 321 6.78 -2.80 -18.29
CA LEU A 321 5.41 -2.31 -18.51
C LEU A 321 4.63 -2.24 -17.18
N ARG A 322 5.30 -1.83 -16.10
CA ARG A 322 4.79 -1.87 -14.71
C ARG A 322 3.55 -1.00 -14.49
N HIS A 323 3.38 0.05 -15.28
CA HIS A 323 2.19 0.91 -15.26
C HIS A 323 0.92 0.16 -15.72
N LEU A 324 1.06 -0.86 -16.58
CA LEU A 324 -0.03 -1.75 -16.95
C LEU A 324 -0.17 -2.95 -15.98
N ALA A 325 0.89 -3.30 -15.25
CA ALA A 325 0.84 -4.39 -14.27
C ALA A 325 -0.16 -4.10 -13.13
N LEU A 326 -0.13 -2.87 -12.61
CA LEU A 326 -1.09 -2.41 -11.61
C LEU A 326 -2.53 -2.36 -12.17
N ALA A 327 -2.69 -1.94 -13.42
CA ALA A 327 -3.97 -2.02 -14.11
C ALA A 327 -4.46 -3.48 -14.19
N SER A 328 -3.61 -4.46 -14.54
CA SER A 328 -4.04 -5.86 -14.57
C SER A 328 -4.45 -6.43 -13.20
N LEU A 329 -3.83 -6.00 -12.09
CA LEU A 329 -4.20 -6.43 -10.73
C LEU A 329 -5.53 -5.88 -10.24
N LEU A 330 -5.93 -4.69 -10.71
CA LEU A 330 -7.19 -4.05 -10.33
C LEU A 330 -8.43 -4.70 -10.98
N TRP A 331 -8.22 -5.57 -11.96
CA TRP A 331 -9.30 -6.21 -12.71
C TRP A 331 -9.63 -7.61 -12.20
N ALA A 332 -8.87 -8.13 -11.23
CA ALA A 332 -9.00 -9.45 -10.63
C ALA A 332 -9.87 -9.51 -9.39
#